data_AF-A0A2U2J2S7-F1
#
_entry.id   AF-A0A2U2J2S7-F1
#
_cell.length_a   1.000
_cell.length_b   1.000
_cell.length_c   1.000
_cell.angle_alpha   90.00
_cell.angle_beta   90.00
_cell.angle_gamma   90.00
#
_symmetry.space_group_name_H-M   'P 1'
#
loop_
_entity.id
_entity.type
_entity.pdbx_description
1 polymer ?
#
loop_
_entity_poly.entity_id
_entity_poly.type
_entity_poly.pdbx_seq_one_letter_code
_entity_poly.pdbx_strand_id
1 'polypeptide(L)'
;MIRALLPLLLIAAAEPAEFEPAQRFADAAACRTHLEGLVEQARQQDFDAVEGPYSIAAGDVRIHMVRAEAEGHRIDEHRCLGAELSARSWRHTISRAKADEPFTIESVARKAEWLKKGSGKEE
;
A
#
# COMPACT_ATOMS: atom_id res chain seq x y z
N MET A 1 2.22 -39.80 -28.47
CA MET A 1 3.11 -38.88 -27.73
C MET A 1 2.42 -37.53 -27.60
N ILE A 2 1.73 -37.27 -26.48
CA ILE A 2 1.07 -35.98 -26.23
C ILE A 2 2.05 -35.14 -25.41
N ARG A 3 2.65 -34.13 -26.05
CA ARG A 3 3.45 -33.08 -25.42
C ARG A 3 2.51 -32.25 -24.55
N ALA A 4 2.51 -32.50 -23.25
CA ALA A 4 1.87 -31.62 -22.29
C ALA A 4 2.62 -30.27 -22.29
N LEU A 5 2.05 -29.27 -22.95
CA LEU A 5 2.43 -27.87 -22.80
C LEU A 5 1.91 -27.41 -21.44
N LEU A 6 2.76 -27.46 -20.43
CA LEU A 6 2.53 -26.79 -19.15
C LEU A 6 2.56 -25.28 -19.44
N PRO A 7 1.46 -24.53 -19.28
CA PRO A 7 1.57 -23.08 -19.24
C PRO A 7 2.25 -22.76 -17.91
N LEU A 8 3.49 -22.26 -17.98
CA LEU A 8 4.07 -21.50 -16.88
C LEU A 8 3.18 -20.27 -16.69
N LEU A 9 2.15 -20.40 -15.86
CA LEU A 9 1.47 -19.27 -15.25
C LEU A 9 2.49 -18.64 -14.29
N LEU A 10 3.22 -17.65 -14.81
CA LEU A 10 4.00 -16.74 -13.99
C LEU A 10 3.06 -16.14 -12.95
N ILE A 11 3.21 -16.59 -11.71
CA ILE A 11 2.65 -15.93 -10.54
C ILE A 11 3.51 -14.67 -10.34
N ALA A 12 3.23 -13.63 -11.12
CA ALA A 12 3.76 -12.31 -10.85
C ALA A 12 3.05 -11.82 -9.59
N ALA A 13 3.73 -11.93 -8.45
CA ALA A 13 3.41 -11.06 -7.33
C ALA A 13 3.58 -9.64 -7.87
N ALA A 14 2.49 -8.91 -8.07
CA ALA A 14 2.54 -7.57 -8.63
C ALA A 14 3.37 -6.71 -7.67
N GLU A 15 4.56 -6.29 -8.12
CA GLU A 15 5.38 -5.35 -7.38
C GLU A 15 4.57 -4.07 -7.13
N PRO A 16 4.81 -3.36 -6.00
CA PRO A 16 4.11 -2.12 -5.74
C PRO A 16 4.34 -1.15 -6.90
N ALA A 17 3.27 -0.50 -7.36
CA ALA A 17 3.36 0.53 -8.40
C ALA A 17 4.33 1.65 -7.97
N GLU A 18 4.88 2.35 -8.96
CA GLU A 18 5.66 3.56 -8.70
C GLU A 18 4.77 4.67 -8.14
N PHE A 19 5.38 5.60 -7.41
CA PHE A 19 4.69 6.77 -6.88
C PHE A 19 4.53 7.82 -7.96
N GLU A 20 3.30 8.18 -8.25
CA GLU A 20 2.97 9.27 -9.16
C GLU A 20 2.85 10.58 -8.37
N PRO A 21 3.45 11.68 -8.86
CA PRO A 21 3.27 13.00 -8.26
C PRO A 21 1.81 13.45 -8.41
N ALA A 22 1.21 13.92 -7.32
CA ALA A 22 -0.20 14.30 -7.31
C ALA A 22 -0.40 15.80 -7.08
N GLN A 23 0.27 16.39 -6.08
CA GLN A 23 0.05 17.78 -5.70
C GLN A 23 1.24 18.34 -4.90
N ARG A 24 1.46 19.65 -4.99
CA ARG A 24 2.37 20.39 -4.09
C ARG A 24 1.58 21.31 -3.16
N PHE A 25 1.98 21.36 -1.90
CA PHE A 25 1.40 22.19 -0.84
C PHE A 25 2.34 23.35 -0.48
N ALA A 26 1.86 24.27 0.37
CA ALA A 26 2.67 25.40 0.83
C ALA A 26 3.85 24.93 1.71
N ASP A 27 3.61 23.95 2.56
CA ASP A 27 4.59 23.35 3.46
C ASP A 27 4.19 21.90 3.83
N ALA A 28 5.03 21.25 4.63
CA ALA A 28 4.80 19.88 5.09
C ALA A 28 3.59 19.74 6.02
N ALA A 29 3.27 20.77 6.81
CA ALA A 29 2.13 20.74 7.71
C ALA A 29 0.81 20.78 6.93
N ALA A 30 0.75 21.58 5.85
CA ALA A 30 -0.38 21.63 4.93
C ALA A 30 -0.58 20.30 4.19
N CYS A 31 0.50 19.68 3.70
CA CYS A 31 0.42 18.36 3.07
C CYS A 31 -0.08 17.29 4.06
N ARG A 32 0.45 17.28 5.28
CA ARG A 32 0.01 16.36 6.33
C ARG A 32 -1.47 16.56 6.67
N THR A 33 -1.92 17.80 6.85
CA THR A 33 -3.33 18.13 7.12
C THR A 33 -4.23 17.59 6.01
N HIS A 34 -3.78 17.65 4.75
CA HIS A 34 -4.49 17.06 3.63
C HIS A 34 -4.62 15.52 3.76
N LEU A 35 -3.53 14.81 4.11
CA LEU A 35 -3.61 13.35 4.34
C LEU A 35 -4.50 12.98 5.52
N GLU A 36 -4.49 13.77 6.60
CA GLU A 36 -5.40 13.59 7.74
C GLU A 36 -6.86 13.72 7.27
N GLY A 37 -7.16 14.72 6.42
CA GLY A 37 -8.47 14.86 5.79
C GLY A 37 -8.86 13.69 4.90
N LEU A 38 -7.92 13.13 4.13
CA LEU A 38 -8.17 11.93 3.31
C LEU A 38 -8.48 10.71 4.17
N VAL A 39 -7.76 10.53 5.28
CA VAL A 39 -8.01 9.44 6.24
C VAL A 39 -9.40 9.55 6.85
N GLU A 40 -9.78 10.75 7.32
CA GLU A 40 -11.11 10.95 7.90
C GLU A 40 -12.22 10.71 6.86
N GLN A 41 -12.04 11.17 5.62
CA GLN A 41 -12.98 10.88 4.54
C GLN A 41 -13.06 9.37 4.23
N ALA A 42 -11.92 8.69 4.16
CA ALA A 42 -11.87 7.26 3.86
C ALA A 42 -12.53 6.41 4.95
N ARG A 43 -12.42 6.81 6.23
CA ARG A 43 -13.12 6.16 7.35
C ARG A 43 -14.64 6.25 7.29
N GLN A 44 -15.17 7.24 6.56
CA GLN A 44 -16.60 7.39 6.30
C GLN A 44 -17.05 6.67 5.01
N GLN A 45 -16.13 5.99 4.32
CA GLN A 45 -16.40 5.25 3.08
C GLN A 45 -16.23 3.74 3.30
N ASP A 46 -16.62 2.95 2.29
CA ASP A 46 -16.52 1.48 2.30
C ASP A 46 -15.08 0.98 2.03
N PHE A 47 -14.13 1.39 2.89
CA PHE A 47 -12.80 0.77 2.95
C PHE A 47 -12.78 -0.29 4.04
N ASP A 48 -12.15 -1.43 3.76
CA ASP A 48 -11.96 -2.51 4.73
C ASP A 48 -10.94 -2.14 5.81
N ALA A 49 -9.96 -1.31 5.47
CA ALA A 49 -9.03 -0.73 6.42
C ALA A 49 -8.54 0.66 5.96
N VAL A 50 -8.36 1.56 6.93
CA VAL A 50 -7.74 2.87 6.74
C VAL A 50 -6.69 3.07 7.83
N GLU A 51 -5.45 3.27 7.41
CA GLU A 51 -4.28 3.30 8.26
C GLU A 51 -3.46 4.59 8.09
N GLY A 52 -2.89 5.08 9.19
CA GLY A 52 -2.11 6.31 9.24
C GLY A 52 -2.92 7.56 9.64
N PRO A 53 -2.32 8.77 9.51
CA PRO A 53 -0.98 9.00 8.95
C PRO A 53 0.15 8.51 9.85
N TYR A 54 1.13 7.84 9.25
CA TYR A 54 2.35 7.39 9.92
C TYR A 54 3.52 8.27 9.50
N SER A 55 4.37 8.65 10.45
CA SER A 55 5.64 9.32 10.12
C SER A 55 6.59 8.33 9.44
N ILE A 56 7.13 8.75 8.29
CA ILE A 56 8.20 8.06 7.55
C ILE A 56 9.56 8.61 8.03
N ALA A 57 9.65 9.94 8.07
CA ALA A 57 10.77 10.73 8.56
C ALA A 57 10.23 12.04 9.16
N ALA A 58 11.12 12.92 9.65
CA ALA A 58 10.73 14.20 10.21
C ALA A 58 10.04 15.08 9.13
N GLY A 59 8.73 15.30 9.29
CA GLY A 59 7.92 16.06 8.33
C GLY A 59 7.30 15.22 7.20
N ASP A 60 7.71 13.97 7.04
CA ASP A 60 7.20 13.07 6.01
C ASP A 60 6.20 12.07 6.59
N VAL A 61 5.07 11.90 5.90
CA VAL A 61 3.98 11.05 6.38
C VAL A 61 3.39 10.20 5.26
N ARG A 62 2.86 9.01 5.59
CA ARG A 62 2.09 8.18 4.66
C ARG A 62 0.79 7.67 5.26
N ILE A 63 -0.17 7.36 4.40
CA ILE A 63 -1.42 6.68 4.73
C ILE A 63 -1.62 5.48 3.80
N HIS A 64 -2.41 4.52 4.25
CA HIS A 64 -2.85 3.39 3.45
C HIS A 64 -4.37 3.25 3.54
N MET A 65 -5.00 3.02 2.41
CA MET A 65 -6.43 2.70 2.34
C MET A 65 -6.58 1.38 1.59
N VAL A 66 -7.35 0.45 2.14
CA VAL A 66 -7.45 -0.92 1.62
C VAL A 66 -8.90 -1.27 1.31
N ARG A 67 -9.13 -1.83 0.13
CA ARG A 67 -10.41 -2.42 -0.27
C ARG A 67 -10.23 -3.87 -0.68
N ALA A 68 -11.10 -4.74 -0.18
CA ALA A 68 -11.23 -6.11 -0.61
C ALA A 68 -11.77 -6.13 -2.05
N GLU A 69 -11.12 -6.91 -2.90
CA GLU A 69 -11.54 -7.20 -4.27
C GLU A 69 -11.62 -8.72 -4.46
N ALA A 70 -12.28 -9.17 -5.52
CA ALA A 70 -12.56 -10.60 -5.74
C ALA A 70 -11.31 -11.52 -5.69
N GLU A 71 -10.13 -11.00 -6.04
CA GLU A 71 -8.88 -11.76 -6.11
C GLU A 71 -7.83 -11.32 -5.06
N GLY A 72 -8.18 -10.44 -4.13
CA GLY A 72 -7.25 -9.94 -3.13
C GLY A 72 -7.65 -8.58 -2.56
N HIS A 73 -6.70 -7.65 -2.48
CA HIS A 73 -6.95 -6.30 -1.98
C HIS A 73 -6.37 -5.27 -2.94
N ARG A 74 -7.12 -4.18 -3.19
CA ARG A 74 -6.55 -2.95 -3.72
C ARG A 74 -6.05 -2.12 -2.54
N ILE A 75 -4.82 -1.64 -2.66
CA ILE A 75 -4.19 -0.79 -1.65
C ILE A 75 -3.84 0.53 -2.33
N ASP A 76 -4.37 1.62 -1.79
CA ASP A 76 -4.05 2.98 -2.17
C ASP A 76 -3.10 3.57 -1.11
N GLU A 77 -1.90 3.97 -1.52
CA GLU A 77 -0.90 4.59 -0.65
C GLU A 77 -0.68 6.03 -1.08
N HIS A 78 -0.79 6.95 -0.11
CA HIS A 78 -0.43 8.35 -0.31
C HIS A 78 0.68 8.72 0.64
N ARG A 79 1.64 9.52 0.17
CA ARG A 79 2.72 10.06 1.00
C ARG A 79 2.93 11.54 0.76
N CYS A 80 3.21 12.26 1.84
CA CYS A 80 3.82 13.57 1.81
C CYS A 80 5.31 13.42 2.07
N LEU A 81 6.15 13.90 1.15
CA LEU A 81 7.57 14.13 1.35
C LEU A 81 7.78 15.65 1.42
N GLY A 82 7.94 16.18 2.62
CA GLY A 82 7.77 17.60 2.91
C GLY A 82 6.42 18.10 2.38
N ALA A 83 6.45 19.07 1.48
CA ALA A 83 5.26 19.68 0.88
C ALA A 83 4.73 18.94 -0.37
N GLU A 84 5.35 17.82 -0.77
CA GLU A 84 5.01 17.11 -2.01
C GLU A 84 4.17 15.87 -1.73
N LEU A 85 2.96 15.83 -2.28
CA LEU A 85 2.08 14.67 -2.26
C LEU A 85 2.32 13.81 -3.49
N SER A 86 2.52 12.52 -3.24
CA SER A 86 2.53 11.49 -4.27
C SER A 86 1.65 10.33 -3.83
N ALA A 87 1.12 9.60 -4.80
CA ALA A 87 0.22 8.48 -4.56
C ALA A 87 0.55 7.31 -5.49
N ARG A 88 0.15 6.12 -5.07
CA ARG A 88 0.18 4.92 -5.89
C ARG A 88 -0.95 3.98 -5.50
N SER A 89 -1.31 3.11 -6.43
CA SER A 89 -2.29 2.06 -6.19
C SER A 89 -1.78 0.75 -6.76
N TRP A 90 -1.92 -0.34 -6.02
CA TRP A 90 -1.60 -1.68 -6.53
C TRP A 90 -2.54 -2.72 -5.95
N ARG A 91 -2.59 -3.89 -6.58
CA ARG A 91 -3.37 -5.03 -6.13
C ARG A 91 -2.46 -6.05 -5.44
N HIS A 92 -2.77 -6.40 -4.20
CA HIS A 92 -2.19 -7.53 -3.50
C HIS A 92 -3.09 -8.76 -3.63
N THR A 93 -2.70 -9.71 -4.49
CA THR A 93 -3.39 -11.00 -4.67
C THR A 93 -3.12 -11.93 -3.49
N ILE A 94 -4.18 -12.42 -2.83
CA ILE A 94 -4.03 -13.47 -1.82
C ILE A 94 -3.97 -14.81 -2.54
N SER A 95 -2.79 -15.41 -2.61
CA SER A 95 -2.69 -16.80 -3.08
C SER A 95 -3.52 -17.71 -2.16
N ARG A 96 -4.46 -18.46 -2.75
CA ARG A 96 -5.33 -19.43 -2.05
C ARG A 96 -4.56 -20.52 -1.31
N ALA A 97 -3.24 -20.64 -1.49
CA ALA A 97 -2.42 -21.67 -0.87
C ALA A 97 -2.08 -21.45 0.62
N LYS A 98 -2.46 -20.32 1.24
CA LYS A 98 -2.14 -20.02 2.65
C LYS A 98 -3.29 -19.31 3.40
N ALA A 99 -4.47 -19.92 3.37
CA ALA A 99 -5.70 -19.36 3.96
C ALA A 99 -5.85 -19.54 5.48
N ASP A 100 -4.84 -20.06 6.19
CA ASP A 100 -4.98 -20.43 7.62
C ASP A 100 -4.74 -19.28 8.61
N GLU A 101 -4.42 -18.07 8.15
CA GLU A 101 -4.24 -16.91 9.02
C GLU A 101 -5.31 -15.84 8.75
N PRO A 102 -6.04 -15.36 9.78
CA PRO A 102 -6.93 -14.21 9.61
C PRO A 102 -6.16 -13.01 9.05
N PHE A 103 -6.74 -12.34 8.06
CA PHE A 103 -6.10 -11.21 7.39
C PHE A 103 -5.91 -10.05 8.37
N THR A 104 -4.64 -9.71 8.61
CA THR A 104 -4.23 -8.45 9.25
C THR A 104 -3.16 -7.80 8.37
N ILE A 105 -3.04 -6.47 8.38
CA ILE A 105 -1.94 -5.78 7.65
C ILE A 105 -0.58 -6.24 8.17
N GLU A 106 -0.47 -6.68 9.42
CA GLU A 106 0.76 -7.31 9.96
C GLU A 106 1.07 -8.66 9.28
N SER A 107 0.06 -9.44 8.89
CA SER A 107 0.25 -10.65 8.06
C SER A 107 0.78 -10.29 6.67
N VAL A 108 0.33 -9.17 6.09
CA VAL A 108 0.87 -8.64 4.83
C VAL A 108 2.29 -8.12 5.01
N ALA A 109 2.58 -7.34 6.06
CA ALA A 109 3.89 -6.77 6.36
C ALA A 109 4.96 -7.84 6.64
N ARG A 110 4.59 -8.99 7.21
CA ARG A 110 5.52 -10.14 7.34
C ARG A 110 5.92 -10.72 5.99
N LYS A 111 5.01 -10.71 5.01
CA LYS A 111 5.21 -11.30 3.66
C LYS A 111 5.76 -10.30 2.64
N ALA A 112 5.56 -9.01 2.86
CA ALA A 112 5.98 -7.92 2.00
C ALA A 112 7.09 -7.11 2.69
N GLU A 113 8.34 -7.31 2.30
CA GLU A 113 9.50 -6.65 2.93
C GLU A 113 9.40 -5.12 2.93
N TRP A 114 8.78 -4.53 1.90
CA TRP A 114 8.60 -3.09 1.75
C TRP A 114 7.57 -2.47 2.72
N LEU A 115 6.77 -3.29 3.42
CA LEU A 115 5.85 -2.86 4.48
C LEU A 115 6.47 -2.95 5.89
N LYS A 116 7.61 -3.64 6.05
CA LYS A 116 8.29 -3.72 7.35
C LYS A 116 8.79 -2.32 7.70
N LYS A 117 8.34 -1.79 8.84
CA LYS A 117 8.89 -0.55 9.42
C LYS A 117 10.41 -0.72 9.57
N GLY A 118 11.17 0.05 8.78
CA GLY A 118 12.57 0.37 9.08
C GLY A 118 13.60 -0.74 8.88
N SER A 119 13.61 -1.46 7.75
CA SER A 119 14.88 -2.02 7.26
C SER A 119 15.37 -1.20 6.06
N GLY A 120 15.64 0.09 6.34
CA GLY A 120 16.71 0.76 5.62
C GLY A 120 17.98 -0.01 5.92
N LYS A 121 18.40 -0.86 4.98
CA LYS A 121 19.82 -1.12 4.83
C LYS A 121 20.39 0.13 4.20
N GLU A 122 20.92 1.01 5.05
CA GLU A 122 22.09 1.77 4.68
C GLU A 122 23.14 0.74 4.25
N GLU A 123 23.45 0.72 2.96
CA GLU A 123 24.70 0.19 2.40
C GLU A 123 25.24 1.25 1.43
#